data_AF-A0A6A6S892-F1
#
_entry.id   AF-A0A6A6S892-F1
#
_cell.length_a   1.000
_cell.length_b   1.000
_cell.length_c   1.000
_cell.angle_alpha   90.00
_cell.angle_beta   90.00
_cell.angle_gamma   90.00
#
_symmetry.space_group_name_H-M   'P 1'
#
loop_
_entity.id
_entity.type
_entity.pdbx_description
1 polymer ?
#
loop_
_entity_poly.entity_id
_entity_poly.type
_entity_poly.pdbx_seq_one_letter_code
_entity_poly.pdbx_strand_id
1 'polypeptide(L)'
;MFTLAITKKDLQPETLSNSNPGPPNRSKALLPRRSKEEKRHTTTTVAKQNAPRLWKNPSTFAMEALSSPWYSTMLRLQSTLIHASVDFFNRQMQYRYVVVPMTTGSISSPMGLGSDSQPVSIDLAGTKTYLADSQQFTLEYALRLEDGLPGAYYLGTSCRGEDPDATHLNQFCHVECELLGGLSEGMDVANAYIIALVQEFKRKHALEIESFAGSTKHLDGMLALYRDHGNSFPVITLDDALALPNITRDMWYDAVEGQPQYGRCLSLLGEQMLIEKFGGAVWLTEMDHLSVPFYQAHAKGGEKAHCGDVLLGLGEVVGCGNRHSTAEQVLRALEQHMVDLAEYKWYIDMRRLKKL
;
A
#
# COMPACT_ATOMS: atom_id res chain seq x y z
N MET A 1 -3.97 -4.43 -2.78
CA MET A 1 -2.85 -4.48 -1.83
C MET A 1 -1.58 -4.13 -2.59
N PHE A 2 -0.96 -3.02 -2.19
CA PHE A 2 0.43 -2.65 -2.43
C PHE A 2 1.15 -2.80 -1.07
N THR A 3 2.47 -2.97 -1.03
CA THR A 3 3.21 -2.98 0.25
C THR A 3 4.43 -2.08 0.14
N LEU A 4 4.67 -1.20 1.11
CA LEU A 4 5.76 -0.23 1.05
C LEU A 4 6.65 -0.32 2.30
N ALA A 5 7.83 -0.88 2.13
CA ALA A 5 8.73 -1.25 3.20
C ALA A 5 9.91 -0.28 3.33
N ILE A 6 10.47 -0.16 4.54
CA ILE A 6 11.40 0.94 4.87
C ILE A 6 12.47 0.51 5.90
N THR A 7 13.75 0.68 5.58
CA THR A 7 14.84 0.42 6.53
C THR A 7 15.55 1.70 6.95
N LYS A 8 15.65 1.92 8.27
CA LYS A 8 16.13 3.18 8.86
C LYS A 8 17.64 3.39 8.71
N LYS A 9 17.99 4.60 8.25
CA LYS A 9 19.32 5.20 8.36
C LYS A 9 19.40 6.17 9.55
N ASP A 10 20.52 6.21 10.26
CA ASP A 10 20.77 7.18 11.34
C ASP A 10 21.39 8.48 10.81
N LEU A 11 20.86 9.63 11.24
CA LEU A 11 21.38 10.98 10.96
C LEU A 11 21.24 11.88 12.19
N GLN A 12 22.15 12.86 12.32
CA GLN A 12 22.09 13.93 13.34
C GLN A 12 21.65 15.27 12.70
N PRO A 13 21.11 16.22 13.48
CA PRO A 13 20.42 17.40 12.93
C PRO A 13 21.30 18.67 12.83
N GLU A 14 21.19 19.41 11.73
CA GLU A 14 21.69 20.80 11.63
C GLU A 14 20.67 21.79 11.01
N THR A 15 20.25 22.72 11.86
CA THR A 15 19.90 24.16 11.64
C THR A 15 19.30 24.69 10.33
N LEU A 16 18.22 25.46 10.51
CA LEU A 16 17.55 26.36 9.55
C LEU A 16 18.32 27.68 9.28
N SER A 17 18.07 28.32 8.13
CA SER A 17 18.15 29.79 7.99
C SER A 17 17.17 30.33 6.91
N ASN A 18 16.81 31.62 6.98
CA ASN A 18 15.76 32.29 6.19
C ASN A 18 16.30 33.37 5.25
N SER A 19 15.59 33.73 4.16
CA SER A 19 15.09 35.11 3.91
C SER A 19 14.35 35.34 2.56
N ASN A 20 13.56 36.42 2.53
CA ASN A 20 12.77 37.02 1.43
C ASN A 20 13.59 38.16 0.72
N PRO A 21 13.11 38.97 -0.28
CA PRO A 21 11.73 39.16 -0.82
C PRO A 21 11.59 39.27 -2.38
N GLY A 22 10.38 39.59 -2.87
CA GLY A 22 10.08 40.11 -4.23
C GLY A 22 9.89 41.65 -4.28
N PRO A 23 8.99 42.27 -5.10
CA PRO A 23 8.03 41.73 -6.07
C PRO A 23 8.46 42.00 -7.56
N PRO A 24 7.99 42.97 -8.41
CA PRO A 24 6.97 44.04 -8.32
C PRO A 24 5.66 43.72 -9.14
N ASN A 25 5.12 44.65 -9.95
CA ASN A 25 3.77 44.60 -10.57
C ASN A 25 3.64 45.51 -11.83
N ARG A 26 2.78 45.21 -12.84
CA ARG A 26 2.34 46.20 -13.87
C ARG A 26 1.04 45.89 -14.64
N SER A 27 0.05 46.78 -14.46
CA SER A 27 -0.96 47.32 -15.42
C SER A 27 -1.88 46.42 -16.28
N LYS A 28 -3.17 46.77 -16.29
CA LYS A 28 -4.27 46.17 -17.06
C LYS A 28 -4.33 46.64 -18.53
N ALA A 29 -4.98 45.86 -19.39
CA ALA A 29 -5.68 46.32 -20.60
C ALA A 29 -7.08 45.69 -20.68
N LEU A 30 -8.05 46.37 -21.31
CA LEU A 30 -9.41 45.86 -21.55
C LEU A 30 -9.62 45.57 -23.04
N LEU A 31 -10.53 44.61 -23.34
CA LEU A 31 -11.50 44.54 -24.47
C LEU A 31 -11.74 43.06 -24.88
N PRO A 32 -12.89 42.71 -25.51
CA PRO A 32 -14.25 43.24 -25.36
C PRO A 32 -15.23 42.15 -24.87
N ARG A 33 -16.49 42.52 -24.57
CA ARG A 33 -17.54 41.55 -24.21
C ARG A 33 -17.92 40.67 -25.41
N ARG A 34 -18.00 39.35 -25.22
CA ARG A 34 -18.78 38.43 -26.08
C ARG A 34 -20.06 37.99 -25.36
N SER A 35 -21.06 37.58 -26.14
CA SER A 35 -22.40 37.20 -25.70
C SER A 35 -22.42 35.97 -24.80
N LYS A 36 -23.38 35.91 -23.88
CA LYS A 36 -23.75 34.67 -23.18
C LYS A 36 -24.50 33.76 -24.17
N GLU A 37 -23.85 32.71 -24.64
CA GLU A 37 -24.57 31.48 -24.99
C GLU A 37 -24.68 30.61 -23.74
N GLU A 38 -25.89 30.46 -23.21
CA GLU A 38 -26.15 29.49 -22.14
C GLU A 38 -26.17 28.08 -22.73
N LYS A 39 -24.98 27.52 -22.98
CA LYS A 39 -24.80 26.09 -23.24
C LYS A 39 -25.25 25.30 -22.01
N ARG A 40 -26.55 24.98 -21.95
CA ARG A 40 -27.10 23.97 -21.04
C ARG A 40 -26.30 22.69 -21.20
N HIS A 41 -25.31 22.50 -20.33
CA HIS A 41 -24.76 21.19 -20.06
C HIS A 41 -25.85 20.44 -19.31
N THR A 42 -26.70 19.73 -20.06
CA THR A 42 -27.47 18.62 -19.51
C THR A 42 -26.45 17.60 -19.02
N THR A 43 -26.09 17.71 -17.75
CA THR A 43 -25.22 16.75 -17.06
C THR A 43 -25.99 15.44 -16.92
N THR A 44 -26.00 14.67 -18.00
CA THR A 44 -26.55 13.31 -18.03
C THR A 44 -25.71 12.45 -17.10
N THR A 45 -26.11 12.37 -15.83
CA THR A 45 -25.46 11.52 -14.84
C THR A 45 -25.51 10.08 -15.33
N VAL A 46 -24.36 9.57 -15.75
CA VAL A 46 -24.21 8.18 -16.17
C VAL A 46 -24.48 7.29 -14.96
N ALA A 47 -25.41 6.35 -15.10
CA ALA A 47 -25.69 5.41 -14.02
C ALA A 47 -24.46 4.51 -13.80
N LYS A 48 -24.03 4.37 -12.54
CA LYS A 48 -22.94 3.46 -12.17
C LYS A 48 -23.27 2.04 -12.65
N GLN A 49 -22.41 1.49 -13.50
CA GLN A 49 -22.56 0.14 -14.02
C GLN A 49 -22.06 -0.88 -13.01
N ASN A 50 -22.76 -2.01 -12.93
CA ASN A 50 -22.29 -3.16 -12.16
C ASN A 50 -21.26 -3.94 -12.98
N ALA A 51 -20.23 -4.49 -12.31
CA ALA A 51 -19.32 -5.43 -12.94
C ALA A 51 -20.14 -6.63 -13.48
N PRO A 52 -19.86 -7.12 -14.71
CA PRO A 52 -20.73 -8.08 -15.41
C PRO A 52 -20.70 -9.51 -14.84
N ARG A 53 -19.86 -9.81 -13.82
CA ARG A 53 -19.82 -11.09 -13.09
C ARG A 53 -19.61 -12.36 -13.94
N LEU A 54 -19.04 -12.21 -15.14
CA LEU A 54 -18.82 -13.31 -16.09
C LEU A 54 -18.02 -14.50 -15.52
N TRP A 55 -17.19 -14.27 -14.49
CA TRP A 55 -16.47 -15.32 -13.77
C TRP A 55 -17.38 -16.38 -13.13
N LYS A 56 -18.68 -16.10 -12.98
CA LYS A 56 -19.69 -17.10 -12.57
C LYS A 56 -19.99 -18.17 -13.62
N ASN A 57 -19.56 -17.98 -14.88
CA ASN A 57 -19.71 -18.93 -15.98
C ASN A 57 -18.33 -19.31 -16.56
N PRO A 58 -17.49 -20.10 -15.86
CA PRO A 58 -16.10 -20.34 -16.28
C PRO A 58 -15.94 -20.94 -17.69
N SER A 59 -16.94 -21.69 -18.17
CA SER A 59 -16.96 -22.31 -19.49
C SER A 59 -17.15 -21.32 -20.66
N THR A 60 -17.74 -20.15 -20.42
CA THR A 60 -17.96 -19.12 -21.44
C THR A 60 -17.18 -17.82 -21.18
N PHE A 61 -16.73 -17.62 -19.94
CA PHE A 61 -15.97 -16.45 -19.45
C PHE A 61 -14.96 -15.90 -20.46
N ALA A 62 -14.07 -16.75 -21.00
CA ALA A 62 -13.01 -16.30 -21.89
C ALA A 62 -13.54 -15.67 -23.19
N MET A 63 -14.61 -16.23 -23.77
CA MET A 63 -15.23 -15.74 -25.01
C MET A 63 -16.08 -14.49 -24.77
N GLU A 64 -16.81 -14.45 -23.66
CA GLU A 64 -17.64 -13.29 -23.30
C GLU A 64 -16.77 -12.09 -22.87
N ALA A 65 -15.67 -12.32 -22.16
CA ALA A 65 -14.74 -11.27 -21.72
C ALA A 65 -14.04 -10.56 -22.90
N LEU A 66 -13.66 -11.30 -23.95
CA LEU A 66 -13.11 -10.71 -25.20
C LEU A 66 -14.07 -9.69 -25.85
N SER A 67 -15.38 -9.89 -25.69
CA SER A 67 -16.42 -9.03 -26.26
C SER A 67 -16.86 -7.92 -25.30
N SER A 68 -16.32 -7.85 -24.08
CA SER A 68 -16.85 -7.03 -23.00
C SER A 68 -16.11 -5.69 -22.85
N PRO A 69 -16.81 -4.55 -22.97
CA PRO A 69 -16.22 -3.23 -22.71
C PRO A 69 -15.56 -3.15 -21.33
N TRP A 70 -16.19 -3.74 -20.30
CA TRP A 70 -15.68 -3.77 -18.92
C TRP A 70 -14.27 -4.37 -18.84
N TYR A 71 -14.08 -5.61 -19.31
CA TYR A 71 -12.77 -6.27 -19.23
C TYR A 71 -11.72 -5.58 -20.11
N SER A 72 -12.12 -5.06 -21.27
CA SER A 72 -11.22 -4.26 -22.11
C SER A 72 -10.72 -2.99 -21.38
N THR A 73 -11.57 -2.35 -20.58
CA THR A 73 -11.21 -1.18 -19.77
C THR A 73 -10.39 -1.57 -18.55
N MET A 74 -10.71 -2.68 -17.87
CA MET A 74 -9.88 -3.20 -16.78
C MET A 74 -8.44 -3.50 -17.26
N LEU A 75 -8.28 -4.10 -18.44
CA LEU A 75 -6.98 -4.34 -19.07
C LEU A 75 -6.21 -3.03 -19.36
N ARG A 76 -6.90 -1.99 -19.85
CA ARG A 76 -6.29 -0.66 -20.08
C ARG A 76 -5.88 0.04 -18.78
N LEU A 77 -6.71 -0.03 -17.75
CA LEU A 77 -6.38 0.48 -16.41
C LEU A 77 -5.20 -0.28 -15.81
N GLN A 78 -5.19 -1.61 -15.87
CA GLN A 78 -4.08 -2.44 -15.39
C GLN A 78 -2.78 -2.10 -16.12
N SER A 79 -2.79 -2.00 -17.46
CA SER A 79 -1.61 -1.57 -18.23
C SER A 79 -1.09 -0.19 -17.80
N THR A 80 -1.99 0.78 -17.57
CA THR A 80 -1.60 2.10 -17.04
C THR A 80 -1.04 2.02 -15.63
N LEU A 81 -1.58 1.18 -14.73
CA LEU A 81 -1.04 0.95 -13.39
C LEU A 81 0.40 0.43 -13.46
N ILE A 82 0.64 -0.63 -14.25
CA ILE A 82 1.96 -1.23 -14.45
C ILE A 82 2.96 -0.18 -14.94
N HIS A 83 2.64 0.56 -16.01
CA HIS A 83 3.56 1.54 -16.59
C HIS A 83 3.75 2.77 -15.70
N ALA A 84 2.70 3.27 -15.03
CA ALA A 84 2.83 4.41 -14.11
C ALA A 84 3.65 4.04 -12.87
N SER A 85 3.56 2.80 -12.37
CA SER A 85 4.39 2.31 -11.26
C SER A 85 5.86 2.24 -11.63
N VAL A 86 6.18 1.67 -12.80
CA VAL A 86 7.55 1.66 -13.34
C VAL A 86 8.09 3.07 -13.54
N ASP A 87 7.30 3.98 -14.13
CA ASP A 87 7.73 5.36 -14.36
C ASP A 87 7.88 6.16 -13.06
N PHE A 88 7.08 5.90 -12.03
CA PHE A 88 7.23 6.49 -10.70
C PHE A 88 8.52 6.01 -10.03
N PHE A 89 8.66 4.70 -9.76
CA PHE A 89 9.80 4.20 -9.00
C PHE A 89 11.14 4.37 -9.75
N ASN A 90 11.19 4.12 -11.06
CA ASN A 90 12.42 4.25 -11.84
C ASN A 90 12.81 5.71 -12.13
N ARG A 91 11.86 6.57 -12.55
CA ARG A 91 12.20 7.92 -13.04
C ARG A 91 12.07 9.02 -11.99
N GLN A 92 11.14 8.88 -11.04
CA GLN A 92 10.90 9.89 -10.01
C GLN A 92 11.68 9.56 -8.74
N MET A 93 11.60 8.31 -8.27
CA MET A 93 12.29 7.85 -7.06
C MET A 93 13.73 7.33 -7.29
N GLN A 94 14.11 7.06 -8.55
CA GLN A 94 15.41 6.51 -8.94
C GLN A 94 15.73 5.11 -8.38
N TYR A 95 14.69 4.35 -7.99
CA TYR A 95 14.82 3.02 -7.39
C TYR A 95 15.16 1.95 -8.43
N ARG A 96 15.88 0.90 -8.01
CA ARG A 96 16.24 -0.24 -8.88
C ARG A 96 15.08 -1.22 -8.98
N TYR A 97 14.72 -1.61 -10.20
CA TYR A 97 13.80 -2.74 -10.39
C TYR A 97 14.54 -4.05 -10.08
N VAL A 98 13.94 -4.91 -9.24
CA VAL A 98 14.54 -6.19 -8.84
C VAL A 98 13.83 -7.35 -9.52
N VAL A 99 14.62 -8.20 -10.18
CA VAL A 99 14.16 -9.52 -10.63
C VAL A 99 14.31 -10.48 -9.46
N VAL A 100 13.18 -11.06 -9.03
CA VAL A 100 13.05 -11.85 -7.80
C VAL A 100 12.60 -13.28 -8.12
N PRO A 101 12.88 -14.28 -7.26
CA PRO A 101 12.36 -15.63 -7.45
C PRO A 101 10.85 -15.68 -7.17
N MET A 102 10.09 -16.43 -7.98
CA MET A 102 8.67 -16.70 -7.69
C MET A 102 8.46 -17.58 -6.45
N THR A 103 9.51 -18.27 -6.01
CA THR A 103 9.50 -19.24 -4.92
C THR A 103 10.39 -18.81 -3.77
N THR A 104 9.97 -19.06 -2.54
CA THR A 104 10.73 -18.76 -1.32
C THR A 104 10.86 -19.98 -0.39
N GLY A 105 11.94 -19.97 0.40
CA GLY A 105 12.14 -20.85 1.56
C GLY A 105 11.92 -20.12 2.90
N SER A 106 11.43 -18.88 2.86
CA SER A 106 11.08 -18.06 4.03
C SER A 106 9.85 -17.23 3.65
N ILE A 107 8.73 -17.48 4.32
CA ILE A 107 7.48 -16.73 4.13
C ILE A 107 7.64 -15.34 4.77
N SER A 108 7.12 -14.29 4.16
CA SER A 108 7.24 -12.94 4.75
C SER A 108 6.32 -12.79 5.96
N SER A 109 5.08 -13.23 5.80
CA SER A 109 4.00 -13.14 6.79
C SER A 109 3.50 -14.56 7.15
N PRO A 110 4.27 -15.34 7.92
CA PRO A 110 3.91 -16.72 8.26
C PRO A 110 2.70 -16.78 9.20
N MET A 111 1.74 -17.67 8.88
CA MET A 111 0.60 -18.04 9.72
C MET A 111 0.99 -18.23 11.21
N GLY A 112 0.50 -17.35 12.09
CA GLY A 112 0.88 -17.32 13.49
C GLY A 112 0.51 -15.99 14.17
N LEU A 113 1.34 -15.54 15.12
CA LEU A 113 1.20 -14.18 15.65
C LEU A 113 1.56 -13.17 14.57
N GLY A 114 0.69 -12.19 14.34
CA GLY A 114 0.90 -11.13 13.37
C GLY A 114 0.57 -11.48 11.91
N SER A 115 0.12 -12.70 11.60
CA SER A 115 -0.43 -12.99 10.26
C SER A 115 -1.36 -14.20 10.22
N ASP A 116 -2.44 -14.05 9.45
CA ASP A 116 -3.39 -15.07 9.02
C ASP A 116 -3.12 -15.57 7.58
N SER A 117 -2.09 -15.07 6.91
CA SER A 117 -1.74 -15.42 5.53
C SER A 117 -1.25 -16.86 5.44
N GLN A 118 -1.94 -17.71 4.67
CA GLN A 118 -1.58 -19.11 4.52
C GLN A 118 -0.55 -19.28 3.39
N PRO A 119 0.62 -19.91 3.62
CA PRO A 119 1.64 -20.03 2.59
C PRO A 119 1.33 -21.14 1.58
N VAL A 120 1.42 -20.83 0.28
CA VAL A 120 1.15 -21.79 -0.81
C VAL A 120 2.35 -22.71 -1.03
N SER A 121 2.36 -23.88 -0.38
CA SER A 121 3.40 -24.89 -0.55
C SER A 121 3.32 -25.59 -1.91
N ILE A 122 4.47 -25.82 -2.53
CA ILE A 122 4.64 -26.55 -3.79
C ILE A 122 5.83 -27.52 -3.71
N ASP A 123 5.85 -28.50 -4.62
CA ASP A 123 7.07 -29.23 -4.97
C ASP A 123 7.61 -28.67 -6.30
N LEU A 124 8.84 -28.18 -6.29
CA LEU A 124 9.56 -27.75 -7.47
C LEU A 124 10.72 -28.72 -7.74
N ALA A 125 10.46 -29.69 -8.63
CA ALA A 125 11.42 -30.71 -9.06
C ALA A 125 12.06 -31.51 -7.90
N GLY A 126 11.25 -31.94 -6.93
CA GLY A 126 11.66 -32.67 -5.73
C GLY A 126 12.12 -31.77 -4.57
N THR A 127 12.12 -30.44 -4.76
CA THR A 127 12.40 -29.47 -3.69
C THR A 127 11.07 -28.91 -3.18
N LYS A 128 10.72 -29.20 -1.92
CA LYS A 128 9.62 -28.51 -1.24
C LYS A 128 9.98 -27.05 -1.03
N THR A 129 9.09 -26.16 -1.42
CA THR A 129 9.24 -24.70 -1.32
C THR A 129 7.84 -24.08 -1.30
N TYR A 130 7.76 -22.75 -1.28
CA TYR A 130 6.50 -22.01 -1.31
C TYR A 130 6.50 -21.03 -2.47
N LEU A 131 5.33 -20.69 -3.00
CA LEU A 131 5.19 -19.46 -3.79
C LEU A 131 5.30 -18.25 -2.84
N ALA A 132 5.92 -17.16 -3.31
CA ALA A 132 6.13 -15.98 -2.49
C ALA A 132 4.81 -15.24 -2.17
N ASP A 133 4.61 -14.93 -0.90
CA ASP A 133 3.53 -14.09 -0.35
C ASP A 133 3.86 -12.59 -0.45
N SER A 134 5.14 -12.25 -0.28
CA SER A 134 5.73 -10.92 -0.49
C SER A 134 7.20 -11.10 -0.89
N GLN A 135 7.74 -10.10 -1.60
CA GLN A 135 9.15 -10.06 -2.01
C GLN A 135 10.00 -9.14 -1.13
N GLN A 136 9.43 -8.60 -0.04
CA GLN A 136 10.08 -7.65 0.87
C GLN A 136 11.51 -8.07 1.26
N PHE A 137 11.71 -9.30 1.75
CA PHE A 137 13.04 -9.73 2.19
C PHE A 137 14.07 -9.74 1.04
N THR A 138 13.62 -9.95 -0.20
CA THR A 138 14.49 -9.87 -1.39
C THR A 138 14.78 -8.42 -1.78
N LEU A 139 13.87 -7.48 -1.51
CA LEU A 139 14.10 -6.04 -1.67
C LEU A 139 15.05 -5.50 -0.57
N GLU A 140 14.88 -5.93 0.69
CA GLU A 140 15.83 -5.67 1.78
C GLU A 140 17.23 -6.21 1.48
N TYR A 141 17.33 -7.35 0.81
CA TYR A 141 18.59 -7.87 0.31
C TYR A 141 19.13 -7.03 -0.86
N ALA A 142 18.27 -6.60 -1.79
CA ALA A 142 18.67 -5.77 -2.93
C ALA A 142 19.27 -4.42 -2.51
N LEU A 143 18.74 -3.77 -1.45
CA LEU A 143 19.36 -2.55 -0.88
C LEU A 143 20.80 -2.78 -0.39
N ARG A 144 21.17 -4.02 -0.02
CA ARG A 144 22.52 -4.36 0.42
C ARG A 144 23.49 -4.59 -0.75
N LEU A 145 23.02 -4.64 -2.00
CA LEU A 145 23.87 -4.85 -3.18
C LEU A 145 24.59 -3.58 -3.66
N GLU A 146 23.98 -2.40 -3.51
CA GLU A 146 24.50 -1.11 -4.00
C GLU A 146 24.53 -0.08 -2.86
N ASP A 147 25.72 0.38 -2.46
CA ASP A 147 25.88 1.29 -1.32
C ASP A 147 25.26 2.66 -1.59
N GLY A 148 24.36 3.09 -0.68
CA GLY A 148 23.65 4.36 -0.80
C GLY A 148 22.51 4.36 -1.82
N LEU A 149 22.08 3.18 -2.31
CA LEU A 149 20.91 3.05 -3.18
C LEU A 149 19.64 3.63 -2.50
N PRO A 150 18.93 4.60 -3.12
CA PRO A 150 17.76 5.22 -2.48
C PRO A 150 16.61 4.26 -2.20
N GLY A 151 16.42 3.25 -3.07
CA GLY A 151 15.40 2.23 -2.92
C GLY A 151 15.45 1.15 -4.01
N ALA A 152 14.71 0.07 -3.79
CA ALA A 152 14.55 -1.07 -4.67
C ALA A 152 13.06 -1.42 -4.78
N TYR A 153 12.58 -1.83 -5.95
CA TYR A 153 11.15 -2.14 -6.15
C TYR A 153 10.91 -3.39 -7.00
N TYR A 154 9.76 -4.03 -6.75
CA TYR A 154 9.23 -5.19 -7.42
C TYR A 154 7.82 -4.88 -7.96
N LEU A 155 7.46 -5.57 -9.05
CA LEU A 155 6.15 -5.49 -9.67
C LEU A 155 5.83 -6.85 -10.30
N GLY A 156 4.88 -7.59 -9.72
CA GLY A 156 4.56 -8.93 -10.19
C GLY A 156 3.38 -9.56 -9.46
N THR A 157 3.50 -10.84 -9.10
CA THR A 157 2.44 -11.64 -8.47
C THR A 157 2.88 -12.12 -7.09
N SER A 158 2.05 -11.86 -6.09
CA SER A 158 2.09 -12.54 -4.79
C SER A 158 1.02 -13.62 -4.72
N CYS A 159 1.29 -14.66 -3.94
CA CYS A 159 0.45 -15.84 -3.78
C CYS A 159 0.09 -16.08 -2.31
N ARG A 160 -1.17 -16.45 -2.05
CA ARG A 160 -1.70 -16.76 -0.72
C ARG A 160 -2.67 -17.94 -0.76
N GLY A 161 -2.78 -18.68 0.33
CA GLY A 161 -3.38 -20.02 0.39
C GLY A 161 -4.76 -20.10 1.02
N GLU A 162 -5.19 -19.06 1.74
CA GLU A 162 -6.48 -19.00 2.42
C GLU A 162 -7.68 -18.94 1.45
N ASP A 163 -8.88 -19.25 1.93
CA ASP A 163 -10.09 -19.23 1.09
C ASP A 163 -10.39 -17.80 0.57
N PRO A 164 -10.55 -17.60 -0.76
CA PRO A 164 -10.77 -16.27 -1.33
C PRO A 164 -12.19 -15.75 -1.10
N ASP A 165 -12.33 -14.44 -0.85
CA ASP A 165 -13.59 -13.79 -0.48
C ASP A 165 -13.96 -12.61 -1.42
N ALA A 166 -14.53 -11.52 -0.87
CA ALA A 166 -14.87 -10.31 -1.61
C ALA A 166 -13.68 -9.34 -1.83
N THR A 167 -12.58 -9.56 -1.12
CA THR A 167 -11.40 -8.69 -0.98
C THR A 167 -10.08 -9.47 -1.15
N HIS A 168 -10.03 -10.73 -0.75
CA HIS A 168 -8.87 -11.62 -0.79
C HIS A 168 -8.84 -12.49 -2.05
N LEU A 169 -7.64 -12.65 -2.63
CA LEU A 169 -7.38 -13.46 -3.83
C LEU A 169 -6.12 -14.29 -3.61
N ASN A 170 -6.15 -15.59 -3.96
CA ASN A 170 -4.99 -16.47 -3.86
C ASN A 170 -3.79 -16.08 -4.74
N GLN A 171 -4.03 -15.26 -5.76
CA GLN A 171 -3.01 -14.69 -6.64
C GLN A 171 -3.41 -13.25 -6.96
N PHE A 172 -2.53 -12.29 -6.66
CA PHE A 172 -2.80 -10.87 -6.90
C PHE A 172 -1.58 -10.15 -7.46
N CYS A 173 -1.82 -9.11 -8.24
CA CYS A 173 -0.75 -8.22 -8.67
C CYS A 173 -0.30 -7.39 -7.48
N HIS A 174 0.99 -7.48 -7.15
CA HIS A 174 1.61 -6.79 -6.03
C HIS A 174 2.68 -5.84 -6.55
N VAL A 175 2.73 -4.63 -5.98
CA VAL A 175 3.81 -3.67 -6.20
C VAL A 175 4.40 -3.38 -4.85
N GLU A 176 5.71 -3.58 -4.77
CA GLU A 176 6.45 -3.53 -3.51
C GLU A 176 7.69 -2.68 -3.68
N CYS A 177 8.06 -1.88 -2.69
CA CYS A 177 9.40 -1.29 -2.64
C CYS A 177 9.97 -1.31 -1.22
N GLU A 178 11.30 -1.38 -1.12
CA GLU A 178 12.07 -1.14 0.10
C GLU A 178 12.93 0.11 -0.13
N LEU A 179 13.00 1.03 0.83
CA LEU A 179 13.79 2.26 0.73
C LEU A 179 14.56 2.59 2.02
N LEU A 180 15.58 3.45 1.91
CA LEU A 180 16.35 3.95 3.05
C LEU A 180 15.63 5.14 3.71
N GLY A 181 15.02 4.94 4.88
CA GLY A 181 14.23 5.96 5.57
C GLY A 181 13.56 5.51 6.88
N GLY A 182 12.92 6.45 7.58
CA GLY A 182 11.97 6.16 8.65
C GLY A 182 10.54 6.01 8.11
N LEU A 183 9.59 5.70 9.00
CA LEU A 183 8.17 5.54 8.65
C LEU A 183 7.63 6.73 7.83
N SER A 184 8.00 7.97 8.20
CA SER A 184 7.57 9.18 7.49
C SER A 184 7.98 9.18 6.02
N GLU A 185 9.25 8.88 5.72
CA GLU A 185 9.76 8.90 4.34
C GLU A 185 9.06 7.86 3.45
N GLY A 186 8.70 6.70 4.00
CA GLY A 186 7.89 5.73 3.26
C GLY A 186 6.43 6.17 3.12
N MET A 187 5.80 6.69 4.17
CA MET A 187 4.45 7.25 4.08
C MET A 187 4.37 8.34 2.99
N ASP A 188 5.37 9.22 2.89
CA ASP A 188 5.47 10.23 1.85
C ASP A 188 5.60 9.62 0.44
N VAL A 189 6.38 8.55 0.26
CA VAL A 189 6.49 7.83 -1.02
C VAL A 189 5.18 7.12 -1.39
N ALA A 190 4.50 6.48 -0.44
CA ALA A 190 3.20 5.83 -0.65
C ALA A 190 2.10 6.86 -0.99
N ASN A 191 2.06 7.97 -0.27
CA ASN A 191 1.18 9.11 -0.55
C ASN A 191 1.39 9.62 -1.99
N ALA A 192 2.65 9.93 -2.35
CA ALA A 192 3.01 10.42 -3.68
C ALA A 192 2.71 9.39 -4.79
N TYR A 193 2.93 8.11 -4.52
CA TYR A 193 2.66 7.00 -5.45
C TYR A 193 1.16 6.86 -5.75
N ILE A 194 0.31 6.80 -4.72
CA ILE A 194 -1.16 6.75 -4.88
C ILE A 194 -1.63 7.96 -5.71
N ILE A 195 -1.13 9.16 -5.38
CA ILE A 195 -1.51 10.39 -6.07
C ILE A 195 -1.01 10.43 -7.52
N ALA A 196 0.17 9.88 -7.81
CA ALA A 196 0.66 9.72 -9.19
C ALA A 196 -0.22 8.76 -10.00
N LEU A 197 -0.65 7.63 -9.43
CA LEU A 197 -1.60 6.72 -10.07
C LEU A 197 -2.95 7.40 -10.35
N VAL A 198 -3.51 8.12 -9.37
CA VAL A 198 -4.78 8.88 -9.52
C VAL A 198 -4.67 9.93 -10.64
N GLN A 199 -3.55 10.64 -10.72
CA GLN A 199 -3.30 11.61 -11.80
C GLN A 199 -3.21 10.92 -13.17
N GLU A 200 -2.49 9.80 -13.30
CA GLU A 200 -2.39 9.06 -14.56
C GLU A 200 -3.73 8.44 -14.99
N PHE A 201 -4.50 7.86 -14.07
CA PHE A 201 -5.84 7.36 -14.35
C PHE A 201 -6.78 8.47 -14.79
N LYS A 202 -6.79 9.61 -14.10
CA LYS A 202 -7.58 10.78 -14.49
C LYS A 202 -7.15 11.32 -15.86
N ARG A 203 -5.85 11.36 -16.15
CA ARG A 203 -5.31 11.89 -17.42
C ARG A 203 -5.59 11.00 -18.63
N LYS A 204 -5.50 9.67 -18.47
CA LYS A 204 -5.66 8.70 -19.57
C LYS A 204 -7.07 8.13 -19.71
N HIS A 205 -7.79 7.93 -18.60
CA HIS A 205 -8.98 7.06 -18.56
C HIS A 205 -10.22 7.72 -17.95
N ALA A 206 -10.24 9.04 -17.70
CA ALA A 206 -11.38 9.73 -17.08
C ALA A 206 -12.74 9.41 -17.71
N LEU A 207 -12.84 9.39 -19.05
CA LEU A 207 -14.09 9.07 -19.75
C LEU A 207 -14.53 7.61 -19.56
N GLU A 208 -13.57 6.68 -19.52
CA GLU A 208 -13.86 5.26 -19.27
C GLU A 208 -14.31 5.06 -17.82
N ILE A 209 -13.59 5.65 -16.87
CA ILE A 209 -13.92 5.62 -15.44
C ILE A 209 -15.29 6.25 -15.21
N GLU A 210 -15.61 7.40 -15.82
CA GLU A 210 -16.94 8.02 -15.74
C GLU A 210 -18.04 7.12 -16.33
N SER A 211 -17.78 6.44 -17.45
CA SER A 211 -18.75 5.56 -18.08
C SER A 211 -19.18 4.37 -17.20
N PHE A 212 -18.31 3.90 -16.29
CA PHE A 212 -18.58 2.77 -15.41
C PHE A 212 -18.87 3.17 -13.96
N ALA A 213 -18.14 4.13 -13.39
CA ALA A 213 -18.33 4.61 -12.02
C ALA A 213 -19.43 5.68 -11.88
N GLY A 214 -19.89 6.26 -13.00
CA GLY A 214 -20.89 7.33 -13.07
C GLY A 214 -20.35 8.75 -12.85
N SER A 215 -19.12 8.89 -12.33
CA SER A 215 -18.36 10.15 -12.32
C SER A 215 -16.89 9.91 -11.94
N THR A 216 -16.03 10.89 -12.23
CA THR A 216 -14.62 10.95 -11.77
C THR A 216 -14.43 11.65 -10.42
N LYS A 217 -15.50 12.07 -9.74
CA LYS A 217 -15.44 12.90 -8.51
C LYS A 217 -14.61 12.30 -7.37
N HIS A 218 -14.49 10.98 -7.30
CA HIS A 218 -13.66 10.29 -6.32
C HIS A 218 -12.16 10.53 -6.54
N LEU A 219 -11.71 10.64 -7.80
CA LEU A 219 -10.34 11.03 -8.16
C LEU A 219 -10.07 12.49 -7.75
N ASP A 220 -11.02 13.39 -8.02
CA ASP A 220 -10.93 14.79 -7.60
C ASP A 220 -10.94 14.96 -6.08
N GLY A 221 -11.75 14.17 -5.37
CA GLY A 221 -11.81 14.14 -3.91
C GLY A 221 -10.47 13.71 -3.29
N MET A 222 -9.85 12.64 -3.79
CA MET A 222 -8.56 12.17 -3.29
C MET A 222 -7.43 13.19 -3.56
N LEU A 223 -7.45 13.84 -4.73
CA LEU A 223 -6.52 14.92 -5.04
C LEU A 223 -6.76 16.17 -4.19
N ALA A 224 -8.00 16.48 -3.79
CA ALA A 224 -8.31 17.55 -2.84
C ALA A 224 -7.79 17.17 -1.44
N LEU A 225 -8.25 16.04 -0.88
CA LEU A 225 -7.88 15.52 0.43
C LEU A 225 -6.36 15.59 0.69
N TYR A 226 -5.57 15.12 -0.26
CA TYR A 226 -4.10 15.16 -0.19
C TYR A 226 -3.51 16.57 -0.10
N ARG A 227 -3.99 17.51 -0.92
CA ARG A 227 -3.51 18.91 -0.91
C ARG A 227 -3.98 19.66 0.33
N ASP A 228 -5.21 19.42 0.75
CA ASP A 228 -5.84 20.08 1.90
C ASP A 228 -5.18 19.64 3.22
N HIS A 229 -4.59 18.44 3.26
CA HIS A 229 -3.74 17.93 4.35
C HIS A 229 -2.23 18.12 4.08
N GLY A 230 -1.84 19.11 3.26
CA GLY A 230 -0.45 19.56 3.13
C GLY A 230 0.46 18.68 2.26
N ASN A 231 -0.12 17.88 1.36
CA ASN A 231 0.54 16.80 0.59
C ASN A 231 0.80 15.53 1.42
N SER A 232 -0.16 15.14 2.25
CA SER A 232 -0.24 13.83 2.92
C SER A 232 -1.71 13.38 3.00
N PHE A 233 -1.97 12.15 3.41
CA PHE A 233 -3.30 11.73 3.86
C PHE A 233 -3.44 11.95 5.39
N PRO A 234 -4.67 12.06 5.93
CA PRO A 234 -4.89 12.05 7.38
C PRO A 234 -4.24 10.85 8.07
N VAL A 235 -3.90 10.97 9.36
CA VAL A 235 -3.25 9.92 10.15
C VAL A 235 -3.96 9.77 11.50
N ILE A 236 -4.13 8.54 11.98
CA ILE A 236 -4.68 8.18 13.29
C ILE A 236 -3.98 6.93 13.85
N THR A 237 -3.63 6.92 15.14
CA THR A 237 -3.09 5.70 15.77
C THR A 237 -4.19 4.67 16.01
N LEU A 238 -3.83 3.39 16.18
CA LEU A 238 -4.79 2.35 16.57
C LEU A 238 -5.50 2.67 17.89
N ASP A 239 -4.81 3.27 18.87
CA ASP A 239 -5.44 3.63 20.14
C ASP A 239 -6.36 4.85 20.02
N ASP A 240 -5.96 5.89 19.28
CA ASP A 240 -6.84 7.03 18.99
C ASP A 240 -8.07 6.59 18.19
N ALA A 241 -7.91 5.66 17.24
CA ALA A 241 -9.00 5.07 16.46
C ALA A 241 -9.97 4.32 17.36
N LEU A 242 -9.49 3.41 18.21
CA LEU A 242 -10.31 2.65 19.15
C LEU A 242 -10.93 3.51 20.25
N ALA A 243 -10.35 4.66 20.57
CA ALA A 243 -10.90 5.65 21.50
C ALA A 243 -12.00 6.55 20.89
N LEU A 244 -12.28 6.46 19.58
CA LEU A 244 -13.35 7.24 18.95
C LEU A 244 -14.72 6.86 19.53
N PRO A 245 -15.59 7.85 19.85
CA PRO A 245 -16.89 7.61 20.49
C PRO A 245 -17.92 6.89 19.60
N ASN A 246 -17.53 6.56 18.37
CA ASN A 246 -18.35 5.89 17.37
C ASN A 246 -17.73 4.57 16.88
N ILE A 247 -16.69 4.05 17.56
CA ILE A 247 -16.27 2.65 17.48
C ILE A 247 -17.19 1.79 18.35
N THR A 248 -17.60 0.63 17.82
CA THR A 248 -18.36 -0.42 18.52
C THR A 248 -17.57 -1.73 18.54
N ARG A 249 -17.97 -2.72 19.35
CA ARG A 249 -17.19 -3.98 19.53
C ARG A 249 -17.16 -4.89 18.29
N ASP A 250 -18.04 -4.67 17.33
CA ASP A 250 -18.01 -5.30 16.00
C ASP A 250 -17.06 -4.60 15.01
N MET A 251 -16.53 -3.42 15.35
CA MET A 251 -15.55 -2.69 14.54
C MET A 251 -14.08 -3.07 14.85
N TRP A 252 -13.84 -3.92 15.85
CA TRP A 252 -12.49 -4.40 16.21
C TRP A 252 -12.52 -5.73 16.97
N TYR A 253 -11.48 -6.55 16.77
CA TYR A 253 -11.32 -7.86 17.38
C TYR A 253 -9.94 -8.02 18.03
N ASP A 254 -9.80 -9.04 18.89
CA ASP A 254 -8.50 -9.40 19.48
C ASP A 254 -7.74 -10.24 18.45
N ALA A 255 -6.48 -9.92 18.17
CA ALA A 255 -5.70 -10.48 17.04
C ALA A 255 -5.56 -12.01 17.10
N VAL A 256 -5.67 -12.58 18.30
CA VAL A 256 -5.97 -13.99 18.52
C VAL A 256 -7.23 -14.06 19.38
N GLU A 257 -8.23 -14.85 18.95
CA GLU A 257 -9.55 -14.88 19.59
C GLU A 257 -9.46 -15.15 21.10
N GLY A 258 -10.06 -14.26 21.89
CA GLY A 258 -10.09 -14.35 23.36
C GLY A 258 -8.75 -14.08 24.05
N GLN A 259 -7.71 -13.63 23.34
CA GLN A 259 -6.36 -13.45 23.87
C GLN A 259 -5.82 -12.03 23.60
N PRO A 260 -6.34 -11.01 24.31
CA PRO A 260 -6.03 -9.59 24.05
C PRO A 260 -4.56 -9.22 24.30
N GLN A 261 -3.77 -10.06 24.97
CA GLN A 261 -2.33 -9.86 25.13
C GLN A 261 -1.52 -9.93 23.82
N TYR A 262 -2.12 -10.44 22.75
CA TYR A 262 -1.53 -10.45 21.40
C TYR A 262 -1.95 -9.25 20.53
N GLY A 263 -2.69 -8.29 21.11
CA GLY A 263 -3.07 -7.06 20.43
C GLY A 263 -4.45 -7.09 19.78
N ARG A 264 -4.78 -6.00 19.09
CA ARG A 264 -6.12 -5.70 18.56
C ARG A 264 -6.04 -5.33 17.08
N CYS A 265 -6.99 -5.81 16.29
CA CYS A 265 -7.17 -5.47 14.89
C CYS A 265 -8.49 -4.74 14.69
N LEU A 266 -8.56 -3.79 13.74
CA LEU A 266 -9.85 -3.31 13.25
C LEU A 266 -10.52 -4.41 12.41
N SER A 267 -11.86 -4.44 12.42
CA SER A 267 -12.60 -5.17 11.39
C SER A 267 -12.84 -4.27 10.18
N LEU A 268 -13.25 -4.87 9.06
CA LEU A 268 -13.71 -4.16 7.87
C LEU A 268 -14.74 -3.05 8.17
N LEU A 269 -15.58 -3.22 9.21
CA LEU A 269 -16.54 -2.18 9.63
C LEU A 269 -15.85 -0.98 10.29
N GLY A 270 -14.79 -1.23 11.08
CA GLY A 270 -13.95 -0.18 11.66
C GLY A 270 -13.15 0.56 10.60
N GLU A 271 -12.55 -0.16 9.64
CA GLU A 271 -11.83 0.45 8.51
C GLU A 271 -12.75 1.34 7.67
N GLN A 272 -13.92 0.83 7.27
CA GLN A 272 -14.90 1.58 6.48
C GLN A 272 -15.39 2.85 7.21
N MET A 273 -15.59 2.76 8.54
CA MET A 273 -15.92 3.92 9.37
C MET A 273 -14.78 4.97 9.34
N LEU A 274 -13.52 4.56 9.48
CA LEU A 274 -12.39 5.49 9.41
C LEU A 274 -12.25 6.12 8.02
N ILE A 275 -12.41 5.33 6.95
CA ILE A 275 -12.41 5.82 5.56
C ILE A 275 -13.47 6.90 5.35
N GLU A 276 -14.71 6.69 5.82
CA GLU A 276 -15.78 7.69 5.73
C GLU A 276 -15.46 8.93 6.60
N LYS A 277 -15.07 8.72 7.86
CA LYS A 277 -14.75 9.78 8.84
C LYS A 277 -13.69 10.75 8.34
N PHE A 278 -12.68 10.26 7.64
CA PHE A 278 -11.56 11.04 7.12
C PHE A 278 -11.72 11.48 5.65
N GLY A 279 -12.92 11.30 5.06
CA GLY A 279 -13.25 11.84 3.75
C GLY A 279 -12.73 11.04 2.55
N GLY A 280 -12.34 9.78 2.76
CA GLY A 280 -12.07 8.80 1.70
C GLY A 280 -10.72 8.09 1.77
N ALA A 281 -9.75 8.58 2.55
CA ALA A 281 -8.49 7.90 2.83
C ALA A 281 -7.90 8.32 4.18
N VAL A 282 -7.20 7.41 4.86
CA VAL A 282 -6.50 7.66 6.13
C VAL A 282 -5.41 6.62 6.37
N TRP A 283 -4.30 7.04 6.98
CA TRP A 283 -3.32 6.15 7.58
C TRP A 283 -3.76 5.72 8.98
N LEU A 284 -3.97 4.42 9.18
CA LEU A 284 -3.95 3.81 10.51
C LEU A 284 -2.47 3.58 10.90
N THR A 285 -2.04 3.90 12.11
CA THR A 285 -0.63 3.71 12.55
C THR A 285 -0.52 3.10 13.95
N GLU A 286 0.68 2.67 14.33
CA GLU A 286 1.00 2.19 15.69
C GLU A 286 0.08 1.05 16.17
N MET A 287 -0.04 0.03 15.29
CA MET A 287 -0.69 -1.24 15.60
C MET A 287 0.03 -1.97 16.73
N ASP A 288 -0.69 -2.83 17.45
CA ASP A 288 -0.12 -3.62 18.54
C ASP A 288 0.91 -4.62 17.98
N HIS A 289 2.10 -4.73 18.59
CA HIS A 289 3.23 -5.34 17.89
C HIS A 289 3.03 -6.82 17.51
N LEU A 290 2.27 -7.59 18.31
CA LEU A 290 2.00 -9.01 18.07
C LEU A 290 0.80 -9.25 17.15
N SER A 291 0.14 -8.18 16.68
CA SER A 291 -0.95 -8.23 15.68
C SER A 291 -0.48 -7.87 14.27
N VAL A 292 0.83 -7.72 14.04
CA VAL A 292 1.45 -7.47 12.72
C VAL A 292 2.71 -8.34 12.53
N PRO A 293 3.20 -8.58 11.30
CA PRO A 293 4.27 -9.55 11.07
C PRO A 293 5.60 -9.18 11.77
N PHE A 294 6.33 -10.21 12.21
CA PHE A 294 7.55 -10.11 13.04
C PHE A 294 8.68 -9.22 12.48
N TYR A 295 8.66 -8.85 11.21
CA TYR A 295 9.68 -7.99 10.59
C TYR A 295 9.47 -6.49 10.89
N GLN A 296 8.28 -6.11 11.35
CA GLN A 296 7.92 -4.74 11.73
C GLN A 296 8.70 -4.35 12.99
N ALA A 297 9.41 -3.22 12.96
CA ALA A 297 10.18 -2.75 14.11
C ALA A 297 9.30 -2.07 15.16
N HIS A 298 9.61 -2.21 16.45
CA HIS A 298 8.92 -1.49 17.52
C HIS A 298 8.92 0.04 17.34
N ALA A 299 7.79 0.68 17.64
CA ALA A 299 7.68 2.12 17.84
C ALA A 299 8.24 2.53 19.22
N LYS A 300 8.20 3.84 19.52
CA LYS A 300 8.60 4.35 20.84
C LYS A 300 7.66 3.78 21.92
N GLY A 301 8.23 3.18 22.96
CA GLY A 301 7.49 2.50 24.03
C GLY A 301 7.54 0.96 23.94
N GLY A 302 7.75 0.39 22.75
CA GLY A 302 7.99 -1.06 22.59
C GLY A 302 6.74 -1.93 22.36
N GLU A 303 5.58 -1.53 22.87
CA GLU A 303 4.32 -2.31 22.77
C GLU A 303 3.67 -2.23 21.38
N LYS A 304 3.96 -1.16 20.63
CA LYS A 304 3.47 -0.92 19.26
C LYS A 304 4.53 -1.20 18.21
N ALA A 305 4.10 -1.53 17.01
CA ALA A 305 4.95 -1.57 15.83
C ALA A 305 4.99 -0.19 15.13
N HIS A 306 6.14 0.15 14.54
CA HIS A 306 6.42 1.39 13.82
C HIS A 306 6.01 1.23 12.35
N CYS A 307 4.71 1.03 12.17
CA CYS A 307 4.04 0.71 10.93
C CYS A 307 2.77 1.56 10.77
N GLY A 308 2.18 1.47 9.59
CA GLY A 308 0.87 2.02 9.32
C GLY A 308 0.34 1.61 7.96
N ASP A 309 -0.98 1.66 7.80
CA ASP A 309 -1.68 1.16 6.64
C ASP A 309 -2.58 2.24 6.04
N VAL A 310 -2.55 2.43 4.72
CA VAL A 310 -3.50 3.30 4.02
C VAL A 310 -4.82 2.55 3.88
N LEU A 311 -5.83 3.01 4.60
CA LEU A 311 -7.22 2.60 4.43
C LEU A 311 -7.85 3.48 3.34
N LEU A 312 -8.31 2.87 2.24
CA LEU A 312 -8.92 3.55 1.09
C LEU A 312 -9.93 2.65 0.36
N GLY A 313 -11.16 3.12 0.23
CA GLY A 313 -12.17 2.52 -0.65
C GLY A 313 -12.80 1.25 -0.07
N LEU A 314 -12.13 0.10 -0.17
CA LEU A 314 -12.62 -1.16 0.40
C LEU A 314 -11.98 -1.51 1.75
N GLY A 315 -10.81 -0.99 2.06
CA GLY A 315 -10.07 -1.29 3.29
C GLY A 315 -8.60 -0.93 3.10
N GLU A 316 -7.69 -1.70 3.68
CA GLU A 316 -6.24 -1.61 3.41
C GLU A 316 -5.90 -1.65 1.90
N VAL A 317 -5.08 -0.69 1.44
CA VAL A 317 -4.51 -0.68 0.08
C VAL A 317 -2.99 -0.58 0.03
N VAL A 318 -2.36 -0.04 1.07
CA VAL A 318 -0.89 0.00 1.26
C VAL A 318 -0.59 -0.38 2.70
N GLY A 319 0.00 -1.55 2.94
CA GLY A 319 0.66 -1.85 4.21
C GLY A 319 2.07 -1.24 4.25
N CYS A 320 2.45 -0.57 5.33
CA CYS A 320 3.74 0.14 5.43
C CYS A 320 4.44 -0.07 6.78
N GLY A 321 5.76 0.02 6.83
CA GLY A 321 6.46 0.04 8.12
C GLY A 321 7.97 -0.03 8.10
N ASN A 322 8.57 0.28 9.25
CA ASN A 322 10.01 0.16 9.44
C ASN A 322 10.44 -1.29 9.69
N ARG A 323 11.61 -1.67 9.17
CA ARG A 323 12.22 -2.99 9.38
C ARG A 323 13.22 -2.98 10.55
N HIS A 324 13.32 -4.10 11.27
CA HIS A 324 14.36 -4.31 12.29
C HIS A 324 15.77 -4.15 11.68
N SER A 325 16.58 -3.24 12.22
CA SER A 325 17.88 -2.88 11.63
C SER A 325 19.02 -3.84 12.01
N THR A 326 18.91 -4.59 13.12
CA THR A 326 19.94 -5.56 13.56
C THR A 326 19.45 -7.01 13.58
N ALA A 327 20.39 -7.95 13.47
CA ALA A 327 20.13 -9.38 13.55
C ALA A 327 19.53 -9.77 14.92
N GLU A 328 19.96 -9.11 15.98
CA GLU A 328 19.54 -9.35 17.37
C GLU A 328 18.12 -8.85 17.64
N GLN A 329 17.65 -7.84 16.89
CA GLN A 329 16.25 -7.43 16.89
C GLN A 329 15.38 -8.47 16.19
N VAL A 330 15.76 -8.90 14.97
CA VAL A 330 15.03 -9.93 14.21
C VAL A 330 14.94 -11.25 14.99
N LEU A 331 16.03 -11.68 15.65
CA LEU A 331 16.03 -12.90 16.47
C LEU A 331 15.00 -12.85 17.61
N ARG A 332 14.93 -11.74 18.36
CA ARG A 332 13.93 -11.57 19.43
C ARG A 332 12.52 -11.50 18.87
N ALA A 333 12.32 -10.83 17.74
CA ALA A 333 11.00 -10.73 17.14
C ALA A 333 10.48 -12.08 16.64
N LEU A 334 11.30 -12.88 15.96
CA LEU A 334 10.94 -14.25 15.58
C LEU A 334 10.58 -15.11 16.81
N GLU A 335 11.36 -15.03 17.89
CA GLU A 335 11.08 -15.71 19.16
C GLU A 335 9.74 -15.24 19.78
N GLN A 336 9.47 -13.93 19.80
CA GLN A 336 8.22 -13.34 20.30
C GLN A 336 6.99 -13.73 19.48
N HIS A 337 7.11 -13.92 18.17
CA HIS A 337 6.02 -14.34 17.28
C HIS A 337 5.92 -15.87 17.13
N MET A 338 6.79 -16.63 17.83
CA MET A 338 6.88 -18.10 17.79
C MET A 338 7.21 -18.68 16.39
N VAL A 339 7.99 -17.95 15.60
CA VAL A 339 8.40 -18.33 14.23
C VAL A 339 9.75 -19.06 14.25
N ASP A 340 9.87 -20.18 13.52
CA ASP A 340 11.12 -20.97 13.49
C ASP A 340 12.28 -20.19 12.85
N LEU A 341 13.33 -19.96 13.64
CA LEU A 341 14.57 -19.28 13.24
C LEU A 341 15.29 -19.94 12.05
N ALA A 342 15.08 -21.23 11.81
CA ALA A 342 15.81 -21.99 10.80
C ALA A 342 15.61 -21.44 9.38
N GLU A 343 14.37 -21.13 9.01
CA GLU A 343 14.00 -20.62 7.67
C GLU A 343 14.56 -19.21 7.42
N TYR A 344 14.69 -18.38 8.46
CA TYR A 344 15.08 -16.96 8.37
C TYR A 344 16.58 -16.73 8.59
N LYS A 345 17.38 -17.81 8.71
CA LYS A 345 18.82 -17.73 8.98
C LYS A 345 19.56 -16.77 8.03
N TRP A 346 19.23 -16.78 6.73
CA TRP A 346 19.86 -15.91 5.74
C TRP A 346 19.47 -14.43 5.92
N TYR A 347 18.21 -14.16 6.29
CA TYR A 347 17.65 -12.83 6.54
C TYR A 347 18.21 -12.19 7.82
N ILE A 348 18.61 -13.02 8.79
CA ILE A 348 19.39 -12.66 9.98
C ILE A 348 20.87 -12.43 9.59
N ASP A 349 21.49 -13.36 8.86
CA ASP A 349 22.91 -13.28 8.53
C ASP A 349 23.27 -12.14 7.56
N MET A 350 22.38 -11.75 6.65
CA MET A 350 22.63 -10.58 5.79
C MET A 350 22.77 -9.28 6.60
N ARG A 351 22.07 -9.15 7.74
CA ARG A 351 22.19 -8.01 8.67
C ARG A 351 23.51 -8.02 9.45
N ARG A 352 24.08 -9.20 9.69
CA ARG A 352 25.41 -9.37 10.30
C ARG A 352 26.53 -9.03 9.32
N LEU A 353 26.37 -9.47 8.06
CA LEU A 353 27.34 -9.26 6.99
C LEU A 353 27.35 -7.80 6.50
N LYS A 354 26.18 -7.20 6.30
CA LYS A 354 26.05 -5.84 5.76
C LYS A 354 24.85 -5.08 6.36
N LYS A 355 25.16 -3.92 6.94
CA LYS A 355 24.17 -2.94 7.40
C LYS A 355 23.64 -2.12 6.23
N LEU A 356 22.53 -1.42 6.48
CA LEU A 356 21.99 -0.33 5.65
C LEU A 356 22.18 1.01 6.39
#